data_AF-A0A1I3NUM4-F1
#
_entry.id   AF-A0A1I3NUM4-F1
#
_cell.length_a   1.000
_cell.length_b   1.000
_cell.length_c   1.000
_cell.angle_alpha   90.00
_cell.angle_beta   90.00
_cell.angle_gamma   90.00
#
_symmetry.space_group_name_H-M   'P 1'
#
loop_
_entity.id
_entity.type
_entity.pdbx_description
1 polymer ?
#
loop_
_entity_poly.entity_id
_entity_poly.type
_entity_poly.pdbx_seq_one_letter_code
_entity_poly.pdbx_strand_id
1 'polypeptide(L)'
;MRRFRPILAALAALALPPTAFAQSGWTPPPAKDGFAYPDCYCTNRGERVEMGGRACIRIGSVEYTAVCGMSLNNPAWRKVEDGCAPQPGASLLERLEQAEPG
;
A
#
# COMPACT_ATOMS: atom_id res chain seq x y z
N MET A 1 -6.14 58.91 33.95
CA MET A 1 -5.94 58.42 32.56
C MET A 1 -5.81 56.90 32.58
N ARG A 2 -6.37 56.25 31.56
CA ARG A 2 -6.94 54.88 31.50
C ARG A 2 -5.93 53.77 31.86
N ARG A 3 -6.24 52.94 32.88
CA ARG A 3 -5.50 51.71 33.19
C ARG A 3 -5.78 50.67 32.09
N PHE A 4 -4.78 50.35 31.28
CA PHE A 4 -4.86 49.26 30.29
C PHE A 4 -4.81 47.92 31.03
N ARG A 5 -5.94 47.21 31.07
CA ARG A 5 -5.98 45.80 31.44
C ARG A 5 -5.66 44.99 30.19
N PRO A 6 -4.56 44.21 30.12
CA PRO A 6 -4.38 43.25 29.05
C PRO A 6 -5.42 42.15 29.24
N ILE A 7 -6.41 42.10 28.33
CA ILE A 7 -7.33 40.98 28.23
C ILE A 7 -6.47 39.81 27.75
N LEU A 8 -6.10 38.90 28.65
CA LEU A 8 -5.58 37.59 28.26
C LEU A 8 -6.68 36.93 27.41
N ALA A 9 -6.47 36.90 26.10
CA ALA A 9 -7.24 36.05 25.21
C ALA A 9 -6.88 34.61 25.56
N ALA A 10 -7.77 33.94 26.30
CA ALA A 10 -7.68 32.50 26.53
C ALA A 10 -7.91 31.78 25.20
N LEU A 11 -6.83 31.48 24.48
CA LEU A 11 -6.82 30.52 23.39
C LEU A 11 -7.04 29.12 23.98
N ALA A 12 -8.31 28.73 24.14
CA ALA A 12 -8.66 27.34 24.39
C ALA A 12 -8.30 26.54 23.14
N ALA A 13 -7.14 25.89 23.17
CA ALA A 13 -6.78 24.89 22.17
C ALA A 13 -7.81 23.76 22.23
N LEU A 14 -8.69 23.68 21.24
CA LEU A 14 -9.49 22.49 20.95
C LEU A 14 -8.51 21.39 20.52
N ALA A 15 -7.93 20.70 21.51
CA ALA A 15 -7.30 19.42 21.31
C ALA A 15 -8.41 18.44 20.93
N LEU A 16 -8.74 18.35 19.64
CA LEU A 16 -9.48 17.22 19.15
C LEU A 16 -8.65 15.98 19.52
N PRO A 17 -9.17 15.03 20.33
CA PRO A 17 -8.48 13.77 20.50
C PRO A 17 -8.23 13.21 19.11
N PRO A 18 -7.05 12.64 18.81
CA PRO A 18 -6.89 11.89 17.57
C PRO A 18 -8.00 10.85 17.61
N THR A 19 -9.03 11.04 16.79
CA THR A 19 -10.03 10.02 16.56
C THR A 19 -9.22 8.86 16.09
N ALA A 20 -9.04 7.89 16.98
CA ALA A 20 -8.48 6.60 16.64
C ALA A 20 -9.36 6.14 15.48
N PHE A 21 -8.84 6.24 14.27
CA PHE A 21 -9.35 5.49 13.14
C PHE A 21 -9.14 4.04 13.57
N ALA A 22 -10.11 3.50 14.29
CA ALA A 22 -10.27 2.08 14.47
C ALA A 22 -10.45 1.55 13.06
N GLN A 23 -9.33 1.18 12.43
CA GLN A 23 -9.35 0.40 11.21
C GLN A 23 -10.20 -0.81 11.59
N SER A 24 -11.40 -0.89 11.04
CA SER A 24 -12.27 -2.04 11.22
C SER A 24 -11.56 -3.22 10.57
N GLY A 25 -10.65 -3.84 11.32
CA GLY A 25 -9.94 -5.04 10.92
C GLY A 25 -10.99 -6.12 10.75
N TRP A 26 -11.39 -6.36 9.50
CA TRP A 26 -12.25 -7.49 9.19
C TRP A 26 -11.50 -8.75 9.59
N THR A 27 -12.05 -9.44 10.58
CA THR A 27 -11.56 -10.76 11.00
C THR A 27 -12.58 -11.77 10.50
N PRO A 28 -12.19 -12.72 9.63
CA PRO A 28 -13.12 -13.77 9.22
C PRO A 28 -13.57 -14.57 10.44
N PRO A 29 -14.81 -15.09 10.43
CA PRO A 29 -15.20 -16.10 11.41
C PRO A 29 -14.27 -17.33 11.31
N PRO A 30 -14.23 -18.20 12.33
CA PRO A 30 -13.52 -19.46 12.19
C PRO A 30 -14.11 -20.30 11.05
N ALA A 31 -13.25 -21.08 10.39
CA ALA A 31 -13.72 -22.08 9.43
C ALA A 31 -14.58 -23.13 10.14
N LYS A 32 -15.46 -23.80 9.38
CA LYS A 32 -16.26 -24.92 9.88
C LYS A 32 -15.35 -26.05 10.39
N ASP A 33 -15.77 -26.76 11.43
CA ASP A 33 -15.03 -27.92 11.97
C ASP A 33 -14.65 -28.92 10.87
N GLY A 34 -13.36 -29.24 10.81
CA GLY A 34 -12.77 -30.11 9.79
C GLY A 34 -12.45 -29.43 8.46
N PHE A 35 -12.64 -28.11 8.33
CA PHE A 35 -12.32 -27.33 7.14
C PHE A 35 -11.29 -26.24 7.43
N ALA A 36 -10.54 -25.84 6.40
CA ALA A 36 -9.62 -24.71 6.43
C ALA A 36 -9.99 -23.70 5.34
N TYR A 37 -9.60 -22.44 5.51
CA TYR A 37 -9.69 -21.47 4.44
C TYR A 37 -8.76 -21.85 3.28
N PRO A 38 -9.17 -21.59 2.02
CA PRO A 38 -8.29 -21.80 0.88
C PRO A 38 -7.03 -20.94 0.99
N ASP A 39 -5.94 -21.47 0.46
CA ASP A 39 -4.70 -20.71 0.27
C ASP A 39 -4.83 -19.78 -0.94
N CYS A 40 -5.10 -18.50 -0.68
CA CYS A 40 -5.33 -17.47 -1.68
C CYS A 40 -4.03 -16.71 -1.98
N TYR A 41 -3.68 -16.61 -3.26
CA TYR A 41 -2.52 -15.84 -3.73
C TYR A 41 -2.75 -15.33 -5.15
N CYS A 42 -1.96 -14.35 -5.56
CA CYS A 42 -1.95 -13.87 -6.93
C CYS A 42 -0.71 -14.39 -7.65
N THR A 43 -0.76 -14.42 -8.98
CA THR A 43 0.40 -14.78 -9.81
C THR A 43 0.81 -13.59 -10.67
N ASN A 44 2.11 -13.35 -10.75
CA ASN A 44 2.70 -12.40 -11.70
C ASN A 44 3.77 -13.11 -12.52
N ARG A 45 3.56 -13.24 -13.83
CA ARG A 45 4.51 -13.91 -14.75
C ARG A 45 4.92 -15.34 -14.30
N GLY A 46 3.99 -16.07 -13.69
CA GLY A 46 4.22 -17.42 -13.18
C GLY A 46 4.71 -17.48 -11.73
N GLU A 47 5.11 -16.35 -11.14
CA GLU A 47 5.57 -16.28 -9.76
C GLU A 47 4.41 -16.01 -8.80
N ARG A 48 4.41 -16.73 -7.68
CA ARG A 48 3.44 -16.56 -6.60
C ARG A 48 3.71 -15.26 -5.83
N VAL A 49 2.65 -14.52 -5.53
CA VAL A 49 2.67 -13.33 -4.67
C VAL A 49 1.60 -13.48 -3.60
N GLU A 50 2.02 -13.43 -2.34
CA GLU A 50 1.13 -13.54 -1.19
C GLU A 50 0.13 -12.39 -1.10
N MET A 51 -0.96 -12.63 -0.38
CA MET A 51 -1.95 -11.60 -0.04
C MET A 51 -1.30 -10.38 0.61
N GLY A 52 -1.67 -9.18 0.16
CA GLY A 52 -1.04 -7.92 0.57
C GLY A 52 0.29 -7.63 -0.12
N GLY A 53 0.88 -8.60 -0.84
CA GLY A 53 2.09 -8.43 -1.63
C GLY A 53 1.89 -7.45 -2.78
N ARG A 54 2.93 -6.69 -3.09
CA ARG A 54 2.95 -5.71 -4.17
C ARG A 54 3.71 -6.25 -5.37
N ALA A 55 3.22 -5.95 -6.57
CA ALA A 55 3.89 -6.30 -7.81
C ALA A 55 3.67 -5.23 -8.89
N CYS A 56 4.62 -5.15 -9.81
CA CYS A 56 4.45 -4.45 -11.08
C CYS A 56 3.69 -5.35 -12.06
N ILE A 57 2.51 -4.93 -12.49
CA ILE A 57 1.67 -5.64 -13.44
C ILE A 57 1.85 -5.02 -14.81
N ARG A 58 2.17 -5.86 -15.81
CA ARG A 58 2.33 -5.45 -17.20
C ARG A 58 1.37 -6.21 -18.09
N ILE A 59 0.54 -5.47 -18.82
CA ILE A 59 -0.42 -6.02 -19.79
C ILE A 59 -0.22 -5.26 -21.10
N GLY A 60 0.44 -5.90 -22.06
CA GLY A 60 0.85 -5.25 -23.30
C GLY A 60 1.82 -4.09 -23.04
N SER A 61 1.39 -2.88 -23.40
CA SER A 61 2.12 -1.62 -23.17
C SER A 61 1.76 -0.91 -21.86
N VAL A 62 0.75 -1.40 -21.14
CA VAL A 62 0.29 -0.78 -19.89
C VAL A 62 1.02 -1.40 -18.71
N GLU A 63 1.55 -0.54 -17.85
CA GLU A 63 2.20 -0.91 -16.59
C GLU A 63 1.58 -0.17 -15.41
N TYR A 64 1.36 -0.87 -14.32
CA TYR A 64 0.86 -0.30 -13.07
C TYR A 64 1.30 -1.13 -11.87
N THR A 65 1.39 -0.48 -10.71
CA THR A 65 1.68 -1.16 -9.45
C THR A 65 0.36 -1.61 -8.83
N ALA A 66 0.32 -2.86 -8.37
CA ALA A 66 -0.85 -3.45 -7.76
C ALA A 66 -0.51 -4.19 -6.46
N VAL A 67 -1.50 -4.29 -5.59
CA VAL A 67 -1.48 -5.14 -4.40
C VAL A 67 -2.34 -6.38 -4.66
N CYS A 68 -1.87 -7.55 -4.27
CA CYS A 68 -2.67 -8.77 -4.28
C CYS A 68 -3.73 -8.71 -3.18
N GLY A 69 -5.01 -8.85 -3.55
CA GLY A 69 -6.14 -8.77 -2.63
C GLY A 69 -7.29 -9.70 -3.05
N MET A 70 -8.45 -9.58 -2.39
CA MET A 70 -9.64 -10.39 -2.71
C MET A 70 -10.73 -9.56 -3.38
N SER A 71 -11.25 -9.98 -4.54
CA SER A 71 -12.46 -9.43 -5.15
C SER A 71 -13.54 -10.50 -5.24
N LEU A 72 -14.69 -10.28 -4.59
CA LEU A 72 -15.81 -11.23 -4.55
C LEU A 72 -15.37 -12.68 -4.27
N ASN A 73 -14.50 -12.85 -3.27
CA ASN A 73 -13.93 -14.13 -2.83
C ASN A 73 -12.85 -14.76 -3.73
N ASN A 74 -12.38 -14.05 -4.77
CA ASN A 74 -11.26 -14.51 -5.62
C ASN A 74 -10.01 -13.65 -5.42
N PRO A 75 -8.79 -14.23 -5.47
CA PRO A 75 -7.56 -13.45 -5.55
C PRO A 75 -7.57 -12.57 -6.80
N ALA A 76 -7.26 -11.30 -6.63
CA ALA A 76 -7.28 -10.30 -7.69
C ALA A 76 -6.24 -9.22 -7.46
N TRP A 77 -5.64 -8.75 -8.55
CA TRP A 77 -4.77 -7.58 -8.53
C TRP A 77 -5.61 -6.29 -8.36
N ARG A 78 -5.25 -5.50 -7.35
CA ARG A 78 -5.81 -4.15 -7.16
C ARG A 78 -4.76 -3.11 -7.46
N LYS A 79 -4.98 -2.34 -8.53
CA LYS A 79 -4.12 -1.20 -8.87
C LYS A 79 -4.09 -0.21 -7.71
N VAL A 80 -2.88 0.21 -7.35
CA VAL A 80 -2.65 1.21 -6.31
C VAL A 80 -1.95 2.46 -6.84
N GLU A 81 -1.10 2.32 -7.87
CA GLU A 81 -0.36 3.42 -8.48
C GLU A 81 -0.23 3.22 -10.00
N ASP A 82 -0.13 4.32 -10.74
CA ASP A 82 0.24 4.31 -12.16
C ASP A 82 1.73 4.03 -12.34
N GLY A 83 2.07 3.24 -13.36
CA GLY A 83 3.45 2.84 -13.61
C GLY A 83 4.03 1.95 -12.52
N CYS A 84 5.32 1.65 -12.67
CA CYS A 84 6.08 0.83 -11.74
C CYS A 84 7.30 1.61 -11.25
N ALA A 85 7.69 1.38 -9.99
CA ALA A 85 8.93 1.93 -9.48
C ALA A 85 10.11 1.44 -10.34
N PRO A 86 11.11 2.30 -10.62
CA PRO A 86 12.32 1.87 -11.30
C PRO A 86 12.99 0.77 -10.48
N GLN A 87 13.41 -0.32 -11.15
CA GLN A 87 14.05 -1.44 -10.45
C GLN A 87 15.36 -0.97 -9.80
N PRO A 88 15.64 -1.35 -8.54
CA PRO A 88 16.97 -1.16 -7.96
C PRO A 88 17.94 -2.06 -8.75
N GLY A 89 18.68 -1.45 -9.68
CA GLY A 89 19.54 -2.15 -10.67
C GLY A 89 19.39 -1.60 -12.09
N ALA A 90 18.29 -0.90 -12.41
CA ALA A 90 18.18 -0.09 -13.62
C ALA A 90 18.88 1.28 -13.47
N SER A 91 19.88 1.36 -12.59
CA SER A 91 20.62 2.60 -12.40
C SER A 91 21.42 2.92 -13.67
N LEU A 92 21.58 4.21 -13.98
CA LEU A 92 22.46 4.64 -15.05
C LEU A 92 23.87 4.05 -14.88
N LEU A 93 24.33 3.89 -13.63
CA LEU A 93 25.64 3.32 -13.31
C LEU A 93 25.75 1.88 -13.79
N GLU A 94 24.77 1.03 -13.51
CA GLU A 94 24.77 -0.37 -13.98
C GLU A 94 24.78 -0.45 -15.52
N ARG A 95 24.02 0.43 -16.17
CA ARG A 95 23.98 0.53 -17.64
C ARG A 95 25.27 1.08 -18.24
N LEU A 96 26.02 1.91 -17.51
CA LEU A 96 27.32 2.43 -17.92
C LEU A 96 28.41 1.37 -17.73
N GLU A 97 28.39 0.63 -16.61
CA GLU A 97 29.34 -0.46 -16.33
C GLU A 97 29.19 -1.64 -17.30
N GLN A 98 27.97 -1.91 -17.78
CA GLN A 98 27.72 -2.91 -18.84
C GLN A 98 28.01 -2.38 -20.26
N ALA A 99 28.16 -1.07 -20.43
CA ALA A 99 28.40 -0.45 -21.73
C ALA A 99 29.89 -0.25 -22.04
N GLU A 100 30.81 -0.59 -21.13
CA GLU A 100 32.25 -0.61 -21.41
C GLU A 100 32.65 -1.97 -21.99
N PRO A 101 32.99 -2.06 -23.30
CA PRO A 101 33.65 -3.22 -23.84
C PRO A 101 35.14 -3.16 -23.50
N GLY A 102 35.70 -4.30 -23.11
CA GLY A 102 37.16 -4.51 -23.09
C GLY A 102 37.78 -4.39 -24.48
#